data_AF-A0A1W1CMQ5-F1
#
_entry.id   AF-A0A1W1CMQ5-F1
#
_cell.length_a   1.000
_cell.length_b   1.000
_cell.length_c   1.000
_cell.angle_alpha   90.00
_cell.angle_beta   90.00
_cell.angle_gamma   90.00
#
_symmetry.space_group_name_H-M   'P 1'
#
loop_
_entity.id
_entity.type
_entity.pdbx_description
1 polymer ?
#
loop_
_entity_poly.entity_id
_entity_poly.type
_entity_poly.pdbx_seq_one_letter_code
_entity_poly.pdbx_strand_id
1 'polypeptide(L)' 'MEFLQLKTKGQRVFLKYDETKHDEKNHLLVYLYLKNKTFLNAHLIKNGFADVDDSYNYKNKNKFLKLEYVHE' A
#
# COMPACT_ATOMS: atom_id res chain seq x y z
N MET A 1 -0.23 6.79 13.43
CA MET A 1 0.15 5.40 13.79
C MET A 1 -1.01 4.54 14.30
N GLU A 2 -2.00 5.07 15.03
CA GLU A 2 -3.09 4.27 15.62
C GLU A 2 -4.02 3.59 14.61
N PHE A 3 -4.36 4.23 13.48
CA PHE A 3 -5.29 3.68 12.49
C PHE A 3 -4.84 2.32 11.93
N LEU A 4 -3.56 2.22 11.53
CA LEU A 4 -2.99 0.99 10.99
C LEU A 4 -2.90 -0.11 12.05
N GLN A 5 -2.49 0.24 13.28
CA GLN A 5 -2.46 -0.72 14.38
C GLN A 5 -3.85 -1.27 14.68
N LEU A 6 -4.88 -0.42 14.73
CA LEU A 6 -6.26 -0.88 14.97
C LEU A 6 -6.78 -1.82 13.86
N LYS A 7 -6.38 -1.58 12.61
CA LYS A 7 -6.84 -2.36 11.43
C LYS A 7 -6.03 -3.63 11.17
N THR A 8 -4.83 -3.77 11.73
CA THR A 8 -3.91 -4.88 11.41
C THR A 8 -3.48 -5.71 12.62
N LYS A 9 -3.54 -5.17 13.84
CA LYS A 9 -3.09 -5.87 15.05
C LYS A 9 -3.95 -7.09 15.35
N GLY A 10 -3.29 -8.26 15.43
CA GLY A 10 -3.94 -9.55 15.66
C GLY A 10 -4.73 -10.10 14.45
N GLN A 11 -4.71 -9.41 13.31
CA GLN A 11 -5.45 -9.82 12.12
C GLN A 11 -4.51 -10.52 11.11
N ARG A 12 -4.98 -11.62 10.53
CA ARG A 12 -4.31 -12.23 9.37
C ARG A 12 -4.45 -11.31 8.16
N VAL A 13 -3.30 -10.97 7.57
CA VAL A 13 -3.17 -10.18 6.36
C VAL A 13 -2.58 -11.02 5.24
N PHE A 14 -2.86 -10.65 4.00
CA PHE A 14 -2.22 -11.26 2.83
C PHE A 14 -1.22 -10.28 2.24
N LEU A 15 -0.03 -10.79 1.95
CA LEU A 15 1.03 -10.05 1.29
C LEU A 15 1.09 -10.50 -0.16
N LYS A 16 1.14 -9.52 -1.07
CA LYS A 16 1.46 -9.75 -2.47
C LYS A 16 2.70 -8.96 -2.82
N TYR A 17 3.58 -9.57 -3.59
CA TYR A 17 4.85 -9.00 -3.99
C TYR A 17 4.80 -8.54 -5.43
N ASP A 18 5.66 -7.57 -5.75
CA ASP A 18 6.02 -7.23 -7.12
C ASP A 18 7.29 -7.99 -7.55
N GLU A 19 7.81 -7.68 -8.74
CA GLU A 19 9.12 -8.17 -9.20
C GLU A 19 10.24 -7.77 -8.23
N THR A 20 10.25 -6.50 -7.82
CA THR A 20 11.17 -5.99 -6.79
C THR A 20 10.56 -6.20 -5.40
N LYS A 21 11.24 -6.98 -4.56
CA LYS A 21 10.76 -7.35 -3.21
C LYS A 21 11.45 -6.61 -2.08
N HIS A 22 12.67 -6.13 -2.31
CA HIS A 22 13.43 -5.41 -1.31
C HIS A 22 13.93 -4.10 -1.91
N ASP A 23 13.95 -3.04 -1.10
CA ASP A 23 14.64 -1.81 -1.44
C ASP A 23 16.16 -1.94 -1.19
N GLU A 24 16.90 -0.86 -1.47
CA GLU A 24 18.36 -0.79 -1.25
C GLU A 24 18.77 -0.98 0.22
N LYS A 25 17.85 -0.75 1.16
CA LYS A 25 18.04 -0.92 2.61
C LYS A 25 17.54 -2.28 3.11
N ASN A 26 17.16 -3.17 2.19
CA ASN A 26 16.63 -4.50 2.46
C ASN A 26 15.28 -4.49 3.19
N HIS A 27 14.48 -3.43 3.04
CA HIS A 27 13.09 -3.41 3.52
C HIS A 27 12.18 -4.15 2.55
N LEU A 28 11.29 -5.00 3.09
CA LEU A 28 10.34 -5.77 2.31
C LEU A 28 9.21 -4.90 1.74
N LEU A 29 9.13 -4.85 0.41
CA LEU A 29 8.11 -4.12 -0.33
C LEU A 29 6.90 -5.03 -0.63
N VAL A 30 5.71 -4.59 -0.21
CA VAL A 30 4.49 -5.41 -0.27
C VAL A 30 3.24 -4.63 -0.61
N TYR A 31 2.34 -5.30 -1.32
CA TYR A 31 0.93 -4.95 -1.41
C TYR A 31 0.16 -5.68 -0.31
N LEU A 32 -0.45 -4.92 0.60
CA LEU A 32 -1.13 -5.46 1.77
C LEU A 32 -2.64 -5.59 1.54
N TYR A 33 -3.17 -6.78 1.82
CA TYR A 33 -4.61 -7.03 1.78
C TYR A 33 -5.09 -7.49 3.15
N LEU A 34 -6.20 -6.90 3.61
CA LEU A 34 -6.88 -7.35 4.82
C LEU A 34 -7.67 -8.63 4.54
N LYS A 35 -8.05 -9.35 5.61
CA LYS A 35 -8.84 -10.60 5.53
C LYS A 35 -10.13 -10.48 4.69
N ASN A 36 -10.78 -9.31 4.72
CA ASN A 36 -11.96 -8.99 3.92
C ASN A 36 -11.66 -8.62 2.45
N LYS A 37 -10.42 -8.88 1.98
CA LYS A 37 -9.90 -8.54 0.65
C LYS A 37 -9.78 -7.03 0.37
N THR A 38 -9.91 -6.17 1.38
CA THR A 38 -9.61 -4.74 1.21
C THR A 38 -8.14 -4.58 0.86
N PHE A 39 -7.87 -3.93 -0.27
CA PHE A 39 -6.50 -3.54 -0.64
C PHE A 39 -6.10 -2.32 0.19
N LEU A 40 -5.31 -2.53 1.24
CA LEU A 40 -5.03 -1.50 2.22
C LEU A 40 -4.24 -0.34 1.63
N ASN A 41 -3.21 -0.60 0.80
CA ASN A 41 -2.39 0.45 0.19
C ASN A 41 -3.27 1.43 -0.61
N ALA A 42 -4.16 0.92 -1.47
CA ALA A 42 -5.08 1.74 -2.25
C ALA A 42 -6.07 2.52 -1.36
N HIS A 43 -6.52 1.91 -0.26
CA HIS A 43 -7.43 2.57 0.68
C HIS A 43 -6.76 3.75 1.40
N LEU A 44 -5.48 3.63 1.78
CA LEU A 44 -4.74 4.71 2.42
C LEU A 44 -4.57 5.91 1.48
N ILE A 45 -4.14 5.65 0.24
CA ILE A 45 -3.94 6.68 -0.78
C ILE A 45 -5.26 7.41 -1.06
N LYS A 46 -6.33 6.65 -1.32
CA LYS A 46 -7.66 7.18 -1.62
C LYS A 46 -8.39 7.84 -0.42
N ASN A 47 -7.71 8.01 0.72
CA ASN A 47 -8.25 8.79 1.84
C ASN A 47 -7.23 9.84 2.33
N GLY A 48 -6.16 10.08 1.56
CA GLY A 48 -5.11 11.05 1.92
C GLY A 48 -4.26 10.64 3.13
N PHE A 49 -4.20 9.34 3.45
CA PHE A 49 -3.38 8.83 4.56
C PHE A 49 -1.98 8.39 4.14
N ALA A 50 -1.70 8.34 2.84
CA ALA A 50 -0.41 8.00 2.29
C ALA A 50 -0.28 8.57 0.87
N ASP A 51 0.90 9.06 0.54
CA ASP A 51 1.24 9.56 -0.80
C ASP A 51 1.85 8.45 -1.65
N VAL A 52 1.78 8.62 -2.96
CA VAL A 52 2.33 7.68 -3.94
C VAL A 52 3.79 7.98 -4.18
N ASP A 53 4.66 7.02 -3.84
CA ASP A 53 6.07 7.10 -4.23
C ASP A 53 6.21 6.91 -5.75
N ASP A 54 6.71 7.94 -6.42
CA ASP A 54 6.94 7.99 -7.85
C ASP A 54 8.40 7.72 -8.26
N SER A 55 9.31 7.50 -7.30
CA SER A 55 10.71 7.19 -7.57
C SER A 55 10.92 5.77 -8.07
N TYR A 56 10.01 4.84 -7.73
CA TYR A 56 10.05 3.45 -8.16
C TYR A 56 9.14 3.18 -9.36
N ASN A 57 9.47 2.14 -10.13
CA ASN A 57 8.55 1.55 -11.09
C ASN A 57 7.99 0.24 -10.52
N TYR A 58 6.67 0.18 -10.37
CA TYR A 58 5.96 -0.97 -9.83
C TYR A 58 4.58 -1.12 -10.46
N LYS A 59 4.05 -2.34 -10.44
CA LYS A 59 2.88 -2.74 -11.22
C LYS A 59 1.63 -1.89 -10.98
N ASN A 60 1.41 -1.44 -9.74
CA ASN A 60 0.24 -0.66 -9.36
C ASN A 60 0.45 0.87 -9.41
N LYS A 61 1.61 1.39 -9.84
CA LYS A 61 1.94 2.82 -9.81
C LYS A 61 0.87 3.70 -10.46
N ASN A 62 0.54 3.43 -11.72
CA ASN A 62 -0.48 4.19 -12.45
C ASN A 62 -1.86 4.14 -11.79
N LYS A 63 -2.18 3.04 -11.09
CA LYS A 63 -3.44 2.93 -10.35
C LYS A 63 -3.40 3.80 -9.10
N PHE A 64 -2.28 3.84 -8.40
CA PHE A 64 -2.09 4.61 -7.19
C PHE A 64 -2.08 6.11 -7.47
N LEU A 65 -1.33 6.57 -8.48
CA LEU A 65 -1.34 7.96 -8.92
C LEU A 65 -2.76 8.45 -9.23
N LYS A 66 -3.56 7.64 -9.95
CA LYS A 66 -4.96 7.97 -10.22
C LYS A 66 -5.84 8.08 -8.96
N LEU A 67 -5.53 7.36 -7.89
CA LEU A 67 -6.30 7.44 -6.65
C LEU A 67 -5.94 8.68 -5.83
N GLU A 68 -4.71 9.15 -5.95
CA GLU A 68 -4.20 10.36 -5.29
C GLU A 68 -4.81 11.63 -5.90
N TYR A 69 -4.76 11.77 -7.23
CA TYR A 69 -5.30 12.95 -7.94
C TYR A 69 -6.83 13.08 -7.94
N VAL A 70 -7.58 12.12 -7.40
CA VAL A 70 -9.05 12.22 -7.30
C VAL A 70 -9.49 13.12 -6.12
N HIS A 71 -8.54 13.60 -5.32
CA HIS A 71 -8.79 14.49 -4.19
C HIS A 71 -8.36 15.95 -4.40
N GLU A 72 -7.89 16.33 -5.60
CA GLU A 72 -7.73 17.73 -6.03
C GLU A 72 -8.91 18.20 -6.89
#